data_AF-A0A953UPU8-F1
#
_entry.id   AF-A0A953UPU8-F1
#
_cell.length_a   1.000
_cell.length_b   1.000
_cell.length_c   1.000
_cell.angle_alpha   90.00
_cell.angle_beta   90.00
_cell.angle_gamma   90.00
#
_symmetry.space_group_name_H-M   'P 1'
#
loop_
_entity.id
_entity.type
_entity.pdbx_description
1 polymer ?
#
loop_
_entity_poly.entity_id
_entity_poly.type
_entity_poly.pdbx_seq_one_letter_code
_entity_poly.pdbx_strand_id
1 'polypeptide(L)'
;MSRPFLIAALLALAGCASNPQPALHKAAAYLWSRQEADGGWHSHTYGLLRSGQSLTPFVLDALLEVPEDAYPQPRAKVDRAIAFIREHTAQTGALGTADRDIPDYPNYSTSLAVSALCRARRAGWQAQIAPMVAWLHLQQFTEQNGWQPRDPAYGAWGMGGDRRTPPDTGHVDLSMTRYVLDALRAAGAADSDPAFAGARVVVERCQNFDPRHPLDSDGGFFFSTTEADTNKAGQDGNHFRSYGTTTADGILALLATGHPATDPRVIAAQRWLTRHHRDMDVPGFVGQAYQRWPRGLAFYYSASSTRAFRVLGVNAGDGVIQGLERTQRIDGSWANPENLVKEDDPLIATPFAVRALVGGQVPR
;
A
#
# COMPACT_ATOMS: atom_id res chain seq x y z
N MET A 1 -33.37 5.40 -67.12
CA MET A 1 -32.62 6.24 -66.15
C MET A 1 -32.94 5.74 -64.76
N SER A 2 -31.97 5.05 -64.18
CA SER A 2 -31.99 4.25 -62.96
C SER A 2 -31.82 5.14 -61.73
N ARG A 3 -32.66 4.94 -60.70
CA ARG A 3 -32.42 5.44 -59.34
C ARG A 3 -32.55 4.26 -58.38
N PRO A 4 -31.46 3.76 -57.78
CA PRO A 4 -31.57 2.81 -56.68
C PRO A 4 -31.81 3.59 -55.38
N PHE A 5 -32.86 3.20 -54.65
CA PHE A 5 -33.08 3.60 -53.26
C PHE A 5 -32.05 2.86 -52.39
N LEU A 6 -31.09 3.59 -51.83
CA LEU A 6 -30.24 3.10 -50.75
C LEU A 6 -31.03 3.14 -49.43
N ILE A 7 -31.34 1.97 -48.90
CA ILE A 7 -31.76 1.81 -47.50
C ILE A 7 -30.48 1.88 -46.65
N ALA A 8 -30.27 3.00 -45.98
CA ALA A 8 -29.23 3.12 -44.96
C ALA A 8 -29.77 2.56 -43.64
N ALA A 9 -29.35 1.34 -43.29
CA ALA A 9 -29.56 0.80 -41.95
C ALA A 9 -28.57 1.47 -40.99
N LEU A 10 -29.09 2.36 -40.15
CA LEU A 10 -28.39 2.90 -38.98
C LEU A 10 -28.33 1.81 -37.89
N LEU A 11 -27.23 1.06 -37.84
CA LEU A 11 -26.81 0.32 -36.65
C LEU A 11 -25.94 1.25 -35.81
N ALA A 12 -26.58 1.97 -34.89
CA ALA A 12 -25.91 2.77 -33.89
C ALA A 12 -25.85 2.01 -32.57
N LEU A 13 -24.65 2.09 -31.97
CA LEU A 13 -24.28 1.77 -30.59
C LEU A 13 -24.04 0.29 -30.28
N ALA A 14 -22.81 -0.09 -30.61
CA ALA A 14 -22.00 -0.99 -29.81
C ALA A 14 -22.32 -0.80 -28.32
N GLY A 15 -22.85 -1.85 -27.69
CA GLY A 15 -22.79 -1.96 -26.25
C GLY A 15 -21.33 -1.83 -25.84
N CYS A 16 -21.07 -1.04 -24.78
CA CYS A 16 -19.82 -1.13 -24.05
C CYS A 16 -19.68 -2.57 -23.57
N ALA A 17 -19.06 -3.43 -24.38
CA ALA A 17 -18.60 -4.72 -23.95
C ALA A 17 -17.54 -4.42 -22.89
N SER A 18 -17.91 -4.59 -21.62
CA SER A 18 -16.97 -4.64 -20.51
C SER A 18 -15.83 -5.54 -20.94
N ASN A 19 -14.63 -4.97 -21.10
CA ASN A 19 -13.47 -5.77 -21.46
C ASN A 19 -13.32 -6.79 -20.34
N PRO A 20 -13.52 -8.10 -20.58
CA PRO A 20 -13.45 -9.06 -19.50
C PRO A 20 -12.07 -8.92 -18.88
N GLN A 21 -12.01 -8.88 -17.55
CA GLN A 21 -10.77 -8.83 -16.79
C GLN A 21 -10.61 -10.18 -16.07
N PRO A 22 -10.26 -11.27 -16.79
CA PRO A 22 -10.33 -12.61 -16.22
C PRO A 22 -9.40 -12.77 -15.01
N ALA A 23 -8.23 -12.11 -15.06
CA ALA A 23 -7.28 -12.15 -13.96
C ALA A 23 -7.86 -11.52 -12.69
N LEU A 24 -8.42 -10.30 -12.78
CA LEU A 24 -9.02 -9.61 -11.64
C LEU A 24 -10.24 -10.35 -11.11
N HIS A 25 -11.09 -10.87 -12.00
CA HIS A 25 -12.26 -11.67 -11.61
C HIS A 25 -11.87 -12.91 -10.81
N LYS A 26 -10.91 -13.70 -11.31
CA LYS A 26 -10.42 -14.90 -10.62
C LYS A 26 -9.78 -14.57 -9.27
N ALA A 27 -9.02 -13.48 -9.20
CA ALA A 27 -8.40 -13.02 -7.97
C ALA A 27 -9.43 -12.64 -6.90
N ALA A 28 -10.45 -11.88 -7.29
CA ALA A 28 -11.54 -11.51 -6.40
C ALA A 28 -12.33 -12.75 -5.94
N ALA A 29 -12.65 -13.67 -6.86
CA ALA A 29 -13.30 -14.94 -6.55
C ALA A 29 -12.49 -15.76 -5.53
N TYR A 30 -11.18 -15.88 -5.75
CA TYR A 30 -10.26 -16.54 -4.83
C TYR A 30 -10.34 -15.91 -3.44
N LEU A 31 -10.07 -14.61 -3.32
CA LEU A 31 -10.05 -13.91 -2.04
C LEU A 31 -11.40 -14.03 -1.31
N TRP A 32 -12.54 -13.84 -1.98
CA TRP A 32 -13.85 -14.01 -1.36
C TRP A 32 -14.12 -15.45 -0.91
N SER A 33 -13.55 -16.46 -1.59
CA SER A 33 -13.64 -17.86 -1.16
C SER A 33 -12.83 -18.18 0.10
N ARG A 34 -11.85 -17.33 0.43
CA ARG A 34 -10.98 -17.48 1.61
C ARG A 34 -11.50 -16.77 2.86
N GLN A 35 -12.61 -16.03 2.78
CA GLN A 35 -13.22 -15.43 3.97
C GLN A 35 -13.79 -16.52 4.87
N GLU A 36 -13.39 -16.55 6.13
CA GLU A 36 -13.80 -17.56 7.11
C GLU A 36 -15.16 -17.24 7.76
N ALA A 37 -15.60 -18.10 8.69
CA ALA A 37 -16.93 -18.06 9.31
C ALA A 37 -17.15 -16.84 10.23
N ASP A 38 -16.10 -16.30 10.83
CA ASP A 38 -16.11 -15.06 11.61
C ASP A 38 -16.10 -13.78 10.75
N GLY A 39 -15.88 -13.93 9.43
CA GLY A 39 -15.80 -12.81 8.49
C GLY A 39 -14.38 -12.31 8.22
N GLY A 40 -13.37 -12.87 8.88
CA GLY A 40 -11.98 -12.52 8.71
C GLY A 40 -11.26 -13.30 7.60
N TRP A 41 -10.04 -12.87 7.31
CA TRP A 41 -9.05 -13.61 6.54
C TRP A 41 -7.85 -13.92 7.42
N HIS A 42 -7.49 -15.20 7.52
CA HIS A 42 -6.49 -15.69 8.45
C HIS A 42 -5.36 -16.36 7.67
N SER A 43 -4.13 -15.98 8.01
CA SER A 43 -2.96 -16.63 7.42
C SER A 43 -2.80 -18.01 8.04
N HIS A 44 -2.65 -19.03 7.18
CA HIS A 44 -2.24 -20.37 7.59
C HIS A 44 -0.74 -20.61 7.41
N THR A 45 -0.01 -19.65 6.84
CA THR A 45 1.44 -19.73 6.60
C THR A 45 2.21 -19.13 7.78
N TYR A 46 1.74 -18.00 8.31
CA TYR A 46 2.39 -17.21 9.35
C TYR A 46 1.55 -17.12 10.63
N GLY A 47 2.09 -17.63 11.74
CA GLY A 47 1.44 -17.57 13.05
C GLY A 47 1.18 -16.15 13.55
N LEU A 48 2.05 -15.18 13.22
CA LEU A 48 1.87 -13.75 13.51
C LEU A 48 0.55 -13.19 12.94
N LEU A 49 0.11 -13.71 11.80
CA LEU A 49 -1.03 -13.22 11.04
C LEU A 49 -2.27 -14.13 11.18
N ARG A 50 -2.20 -15.15 12.06
CA ARG A 50 -3.31 -16.09 12.28
C ARG A 50 -4.54 -15.41 12.87
N SER A 51 -4.35 -14.27 13.56
CA SER A 51 -5.45 -13.51 14.13
C SER A 51 -6.34 -12.87 13.07
N GLY A 52 -5.79 -12.62 11.87
CA GLY A 52 -6.50 -11.99 10.76
C GLY A 52 -6.75 -10.49 10.94
N GLN A 53 -6.24 -9.85 12.00
CA GLN A 53 -6.52 -8.43 12.27
C GLN A 53 -5.81 -7.48 11.29
N SER A 54 -4.63 -7.85 10.77
CA SER A 54 -4.01 -7.10 9.67
C SER A 54 -4.53 -7.52 8.30
N LEU A 55 -4.73 -8.83 8.09
CA LEU A 55 -5.13 -9.39 6.80
C LEU A 55 -6.56 -9.03 6.42
N THR A 56 -7.50 -9.02 7.36
CA THR A 56 -8.90 -8.71 7.07
C THR A 56 -9.09 -7.32 6.46
N PRO A 57 -8.62 -6.22 7.07
CA PRO A 57 -8.73 -4.92 6.44
C PRO A 57 -7.85 -4.79 5.18
N PHE A 58 -6.70 -5.48 5.12
CA PHE A 58 -5.84 -5.48 3.94
C PHE A 58 -6.53 -6.07 2.69
N VAL A 59 -7.10 -7.27 2.85
CA VAL A 59 -7.83 -7.99 1.80
C VAL A 59 -9.13 -7.26 1.45
N LEU A 60 -9.88 -6.78 2.45
CA LEU A 60 -11.12 -6.05 2.24
C LEU A 60 -10.88 -4.77 1.43
N ASP A 61 -9.90 -3.94 1.78
CA ASP A 61 -9.63 -2.70 1.04
C ASP A 61 -9.22 -2.97 -0.42
N ALA A 62 -8.45 -4.03 -0.68
CA ALA A 62 -8.10 -4.42 -2.05
C ALA A 62 -9.33 -4.92 -2.84
N LEU A 63 -10.20 -5.73 -2.22
CA LEU A 63 -11.44 -6.21 -2.85
C LEU A 63 -12.43 -5.08 -3.14
N LEU A 64 -12.49 -4.07 -2.29
CA LEU A 64 -13.34 -2.89 -2.48
C LEU A 64 -12.83 -1.96 -3.59
N GLU A 65 -11.57 -2.09 -4.04
CA GLU A 65 -11.04 -1.42 -5.23
C GLU A 65 -11.43 -2.12 -6.54
N VAL A 66 -11.88 -3.37 -6.48
CA VAL A 66 -12.29 -4.12 -7.68
C VAL A 66 -13.56 -3.49 -8.27
N PRO A 67 -13.56 -3.10 -9.55
CA PRO A 67 -14.74 -2.59 -10.24
C PRO A 67 -15.91 -3.59 -10.23
N GLU A 68 -17.14 -3.10 -10.04
CA GLU A 68 -18.36 -3.94 -9.98
C GLU A 68 -18.62 -4.71 -11.29
N ASP A 69 -18.16 -4.19 -12.43
CA ASP A 69 -18.25 -4.87 -13.73
C ASP A 69 -17.19 -5.97 -13.90
N ALA A 70 -16.07 -5.90 -13.18
CA ALA A 70 -15.08 -6.98 -13.12
C ALA A 70 -15.49 -8.09 -12.14
N TYR A 71 -16.00 -7.71 -10.96
CA TYR A 71 -16.51 -8.66 -9.97
C TYR A 71 -17.58 -8.01 -9.07
N PRO A 72 -18.86 -8.44 -9.14
CA PRO A 72 -19.93 -7.90 -8.31
C PRO A 72 -19.66 -8.15 -6.82
N GLN A 73 -19.69 -7.10 -6.00
CA GLN A 73 -19.29 -7.21 -4.59
C GLN A 73 -20.35 -7.97 -3.76
N PRO A 74 -19.99 -9.06 -3.07
CA PRO A 74 -20.91 -9.79 -2.19
C PRO A 74 -21.17 -9.00 -0.90
N ARG A 75 -22.25 -8.20 -0.89
CA ARG A 75 -22.57 -7.28 0.22
C ARG A 75 -22.54 -7.92 1.61
N ALA A 76 -23.11 -9.13 1.75
CA ALA A 76 -23.12 -9.83 3.05
C ALA A 76 -21.71 -10.20 3.53
N LYS A 77 -20.78 -10.52 2.62
CA LYS A 77 -19.38 -10.80 2.96
C LYS A 77 -18.62 -9.53 3.34
N VAL A 78 -18.88 -8.41 2.65
CA VAL A 78 -18.37 -7.08 3.04
C VAL A 78 -18.81 -6.75 4.47
N ASP A 79 -20.09 -6.93 4.78
CA ASP A 79 -20.63 -6.58 6.11
C ASP A 79 -20.06 -7.46 7.23
N ARG A 80 -19.78 -8.75 6.94
CA ARG A 80 -19.09 -9.65 7.87
C ARG A 80 -17.65 -9.24 8.13
N ALA A 81 -16.91 -8.80 7.11
CA ALA A 81 -15.55 -8.30 7.29
C ALA A 81 -15.52 -7.01 8.13
N ILE A 82 -16.49 -6.11 7.92
CA ILE A 82 -16.64 -4.89 8.73
C ILE A 82 -17.02 -5.22 10.18
N ALA A 83 -17.87 -6.22 10.39
CA ALA A 83 -18.21 -6.72 11.71
C ALA A 83 -16.98 -7.30 12.44
N PHE A 84 -16.17 -8.11 11.74
CA PHE A 84 -14.90 -8.63 12.26
C PHE A 84 -13.97 -7.49 12.70
N ILE A 85 -13.76 -6.48 11.85
CA ILE A 85 -12.92 -5.31 12.18
C ILE A 85 -13.45 -4.61 13.43
N ARG A 86 -14.78 -4.38 13.52
CA ARG A 86 -15.40 -3.72 14.67
C ARG A 86 -15.23 -4.51 15.96
N GLU A 87 -15.45 -5.82 15.92
CA GLU A 87 -15.36 -6.71 17.09
C GLU A 87 -13.94 -6.80 17.66
N HIS A 88 -12.92 -6.73 16.79
CA HIS A 88 -11.51 -6.81 17.18
C HIS A 88 -10.85 -5.45 17.42
N THR A 89 -11.56 -4.34 17.20
CA THR A 89 -11.03 -3.01 17.51
C THR A 89 -11.12 -2.77 19.02
N ALA A 90 -9.97 -2.54 19.66
CA ALA A 90 -9.89 -2.23 21.07
C ALA A 90 -10.62 -0.91 21.41
N GLN A 91 -10.95 -0.72 22.69
CA GLN A 91 -11.57 0.54 23.16
C GLN A 91 -10.70 1.78 22.88
N THR A 92 -9.39 1.60 22.77
CA THR A 92 -8.44 2.67 22.38
C THR A 92 -8.53 3.06 20.90
N GLY A 93 -9.23 2.28 20.08
CA GLY A 93 -9.27 2.40 18.62
C GLY A 93 -8.24 1.55 17.88
N ALA A 94 -7.33 0.88 18.60
CA ALA A 94 -6.32 0.02 17.99
C ALA A 94 -6.93 -1.28 17.47
N LEU A 95 -6.57 -1.67 16.24
CA LEU A 95 -6.73 -3.04 15.73
C LEU A 95 -5.36 -3.74 15.75
N GLY A 96 -5.32 -5.07 15.80
CA GLY A 96 -4.06 -5.84 15.76
C GLY A 96 -3.48 -6.12 17.14
N THR A 97 -4.26 -5.95 18.20
CA THR A 97 -3.81 -6.07 19.60
C THR A 97 -4.44 -7.24 20.35
N ALA A 98 -5.14 -8.16 19.67
CA ALA A 98 -5.78 -9.31 20.33
C ALA A 98 -4.79 -10.25 21.05
N ASP A 99 -3.59 -10.45 20.50
CA ASP A 99 -2.49 -11.15 21.17
C ASP A 99 -1.52 -10.10 21.72
N ARG A 100 -1.38 -10.05 23.05
CA ARG A 100 -0.52 -9.06 23.72
C ARG A 100 0.96 -9.33 23.50
N ASP A 101 1.34 -10.59 23.29
CA ASP A 101 2.72 -11.01 23.15
C ASP A 101 3.17 -10.96 21.68
N ILE A 102 2.23 -11.13 20.75
CA ILE A 102 2.48 -11.16 19.31
C ILE A 102 1.50 -10.21 18.59
N PRO A 103 1.69 -8.89 18.70
CA PRO A 103 0.80 -7.92 18.08
C PRO A 103 0.85 -8.00 16.55
N ASP A 104 -0.32 -8.04 15.93
CA ASP A 104 -0.53 -8.13 14.48
C ASP A 104 -0.47 -6.73 13.85
N TYR A 105 0.73 -6.14 13.87
CA TYR A 105 1.07 -4.82 13.30
C TYR A 105 0.06 -3.68 13.59
N PRO A 106 -0.14 -3.25 14.85
CA PRO A 106 -1.30 -2.44 15.21
C PRO A 106 -1.52 -1.15 14.42
N ASN A 107 -0.47 -0.36 14.18
CA ASN A 107 -0.61 0.89 13.40
C ASN A 107 -0.95 0.59 11.94
N TYR A 108 -0.36 -0.44 11.35
CA TYR A 108 -0.64 -0.88 9.99
C TYR A 108 -2.08 -1.41 9.85
N SER A 109 -2.48 -2.31 10.74
CA SER A 109 -3.82 -2.90 10.81
C SER A 109 -4.90 -1.84 10.99
N THR A 110 -4.68 -0.90 11.91
CA THR A 110 -5.60 0.21 12.15
C THR A 110 -5.70 1.12 10.92
N SER A 111 -4.59 1.43 10.25
CA SER A 111 -4.56 2.26 9.04
C SER A 111 -5.30 1.63 7.87
N LEU A 112 -5.07 0.33 7.65
CA LEU A 112 -5.79 -0.44 6.64
C LEU A 112 -7.30 -0.50 6.94
N ALA A 113 -7.68 -0.67 8.21
CA ALA A 113 -9.08 -0.70 8.61
C ALA A 113 -9.77 0.64 8.37
N VAL A 114 -9.14 1.76 8.74
CA VAL A 114 -9.65 3.10 8.41
C VAL A 114 -9.86 3.24 6.91
N SER A 115 -8.86 2.86 6.10
CA SER A 115 -8.95 2.93 4.63
C SER A 115 -10.12 2.09 4.08
N ALA A 116 -10.24 0.84 4.52
CA ALA A 116 -11.31 -0.07 4.10
C ALA A 116 -12.70 0.46 4.47
N LEU A 117 -12.87 0.96 5.70
CA LEU A 117 -14.14 1.49 6.21
C LEU A 117 -14.54 2.78 5.49
N CYS A 118 -13.59 3.68 5.26
CA CYS A 118 -13.78 4.91 4.46
C CYS A 118 -14.19 4.62 3.02
N ARG A 119 -13.71 3.51 2.45
CA ARG A 119 -14.08 3.07 1.10
C ARG A 119 -15.43 2.39 1.05
N ALA A 120 -15.72 1.51 2.01
CA ALA A 120 -16.99 0.79 2.07
C ALA A 120 -18.19 1.70 2.37
N ARG A 121 -17.96 2.78 3.14
CA ARG A 121 -18.97 3.79 3.53
C ARG A 121 -20.29 3.19 4.03
N ARG A 122 -20.23 2.06 4.75
CA ARG A 122 -21.41 1.47 5.40
C ARG A 122 -21.93 2.38 6.51
N ALA A 123 -23.21 2.28 6.82
CA ALA A 123 -23.84 3.13 7.84
C ALA A 123 -23.04 3.10 9.16
N GLY A 124 -22.75 4.28 9.72
CA GLY A 124 -21.98 4.43 10.96
C GLY A 124 -20.46 4.38 10.79
N TRP A 125 -19.92 4.30 9.56
CA TRP A 125 -18.47 4.21 9.33
C TRP A 125 -17.67 5.36 9.99
N GLN A 126 -18.19 6.59 9.98
CA GLN A 126 -17.50 7.73 10.60
C GLN A 126 -17.31 7.53 12.11
N ALA A 127 -18.35 7.05 12.80
CA ALA A 127 -18.29 6.78 14.22
C ALA A 127 -17.33 5.63 14.54
N GLN A 128 -17.25 4.63 13.65
CA GLN A 128 -16.33 3.50 13.80
C GLN A 128 -14.86 3.91 13.63
N ILE A 129 -14.54 4.77 12.66
CA ILE A 129 -13.14 5.17 12.42
C ILE A 129 -12.63 6.24 13.37
N ALA A 130 -13.50 7.03 14.00
CA ALA A 130 -13.10 8.14 14.87
C ALA A 130 -12.08 7.73 15.98
N PRO A 131 -12.31 6.66 16.77
CA PRO A 131 -11.31 6.20 17.74
C PRO A 131 -10.04 5.66 17.07
N MET A 132 -10.16 5.03 15.88
CA MET A 132 -9.01 4.51 15.13
C MET A 132 -8.08 5.63 14.66
N VAL A 133 -8.65 6.74 14.16
CA VAL A 133 -7.89 7.93 13.77
C VAL A 133 -7.21 8.57 14.98
N ALA A 134 -7.93 8.69 16.11
CA ALA A 134 -7.35 9.21 17.35
C ALA A 134 -6.18 8.35 17.85
N TRP A 135 -6.27 7.02 17.71
CA TRP A 135 -5.16 6.10 18.00
C TRP A 135 -3.94 6.38 17.12
N LEU A 136 -4.13 6.55 15.81
CA LEU A 136 -3.02 6.83 14.88
C LEU A 136 -2.33 8.15 15.22
N HIS A 137 -3.07 9.22 15.55
CA HIS A 137 -2.47 10.47 16.03
C HIS A 137 -1.67 10.27 17.32
N LEU A 138 -2.20 9.48 18.26
CA LEU A 138 -1.55 9.21 19.54
C LEU A 138 -0.21 8.47 19.41
N GLN A 139 -0.05 7.68 18.35
CA GLN A 139 1.11 6.82 18.12
C GLN A 139 2.27 7.50 17.38
N GLN A 140 2.07 8.72 16.86
CA GLN A 140 3.09 9.40 16.07
C GLN A 140 4.30 9.82 16.93
N PHE A 141 5.50 9.74 16.37
CA PHE A 141 6.74 10.07 17.07
C PHE A 141 6.97 11.58 17.09
N THR A 142 6.25 12.28 17.95
CA THR A 142 6.30 13.74 18.12
C THR A 142 6.64 14.13 19.56
N GLU A 143 6.70 15.43 19.84
CA GLU A 143 6.91 16.01 21.16
C GLU A 143 5.88 15.51 22.18
N GLN A 144 4.65 15.21 21.74
CA GLN A 144 3.62 14.61 22.60
C GLN A 144 4.08 13.31 23.26
N ASN A 145 4.96 12.57 22.58
CA ASN A 145 5.50 11.29 23.03
C ASN A 145 7.00 11.40 23.40
N GLY A 146 7.49 12.61 23.65
CA GLY A 146 8.86 12.89 24.12
C GLY A 146 9.93 12.97 23.02
N TRP A 147 9.57 12.76 21.76
CA TRP A 147 10.49 12.88 20.63
C TRP A 147 10.81 14.35 20.31
N GLN A 148 11.98 14.59 19.74
CA GLN A 148 12.45 15.91 19.36
C GLN A 148 12.64 15.97 17.84
N PRO A 149 12.44 17.13 17.18
CA PRO A 149 12.62 17.26 15.74
C PRO A 149 13.96 16.77 15.20
N ARG A 150 15.02 16.74 16.03
CA ARG A 150 16.35 16.22 15.67
C ARG A 150 16.44 14.69 15.66
N ASP A 151 15.59 14.00 16.42
CA ASP A 151 15.65 12.54 16.56
C ASP A 151 15.39 11.89 15.20
N PRO A 152 16.15 10.87 14.77
CA PRO A 152 16.05 10.34 13.42
C PRO A 152 14.64 9.90 13.01
N ALA A 153 13.88 9.28 13.93
CA ALA A 153 12.52 8.80 13.70
C ALA A 153 11.41 9.85 13.93
N TYR A 154 11.74 11.11 14.20
CA TYR A 154 10.73 12.14 14.45
C TYR A 154 9.72 12.27 13.29
N GLY A 155 8.43 12.24 13.64
CA GLY A 155 7.30 12.30 12.72
C GLY A 155 6.83 10.95 12.20
N ALA A 156 7.57 9.87 12.45
CA ALA A 156 7.25 8.54 11.95
C ALA A 156 6.16 7.83 12.78
N TRP A 157 5.75 6.67 12.27
CA TRP A 157 5.03 5.64 13.03
C TRP A 157 5.83 4.34 13.01
N GLY A 158 5.93 3.70 14.17
CA GLY A 158 6.40 2.31 14.27
C GLY A 158 5.26 1.30 14.12
N MET A 159 5.54 0.03 14.44
CA MET A 159 4.54 -1.06 14.38
C MET A 159 3.25 -0.79 15.18
N GLY A 160 3.32 -0.01 16.26
CA GLY A 160 2.22 0.27 17.18
C GLY A 160 2.24 -0.60 18.42
N GLY A 161 1.14 -0.58 19.19
CA GLY A 161 1.05 -1.18 20.52
C GLY A 161 1.34 -0.15 21.60
N ASP A 162 2.17 -0.51 22.58
CA ASP A 162 2.58 0.43 23.62
C ASP A 162 3.30 1.63 22.99
N ARG A 163 2.95 2.82 23.51
CA ARG A 163 3.48 4.10 23.04
C ARG A 163 5.00 4.11 23.18
N ARG A 164 5.68 4.35 22.06
CA ARG A 164 7.15 4.44 22.01
C ARG A 164 7.63 5.83 22.43
N THR A 165 8.69 5.85 23.21
CA THR A 165 9.34 7.06 23.72
C THR A 165 10.85 6.95 23.53
N PRO A 166 11.59 8.04 23.31
CA PRO A 166 13.03 7.98 23.15
C PRO A 166 13.75 7.28 24.31
N PRO A 167 14.85 6.55 24.04
CA PRO A 167 15.45 6.32 22.72
C PRO A 167 14.84 5.11 21.97
N ASP A 168 13.82 4.45 22.52
CA ASP A 168 13.27 3.21 21.95
C ASP A 168 12.24 3.50 20.86
N THR A 169 12.66 3.33 19.61
CA THR A 169 11.79 3.48 18.44
C THR A 169 10.99 2.23 18.13
N GLY A 170 11.46 1.05 18.55
CA GLY A 170 11.12 -0.22 17.90
C GLY A 170 11.35 -0.17 16.38
N HIS A 171 10.61 -1.02 15.65
CA HIS A 171 10.61 -1.04 14.19
C HIS A 171 9.88 0.17 13.61
N VAL A 172 10.61 0.97 12.86
CA VAL A 172 10.12 2.17 12.16
C VAL A 172 10.56 2.08 10.72
N ASP A 173 9.61 2.28 9.82
CA ASP A 173 9.88 2.31 8.39
C ASP A 173 8.95 3.25 7.62
N LEU A 174 9.35 3.53 6.39
CA LEU A 174 8.62 4.40 5.47
C LEU A 174 7.25 3.83 5.06
N SER A 175 7.12 2.50 4.93
CA SER A 175 5.85 1.87 4.55
C SER A 175 4.79 2.07 5.63
N MET A 176 5.12 1.78 6.89
CA MET A 176 4.24 2.02 8.05
C MET A 176 3.77 3.47 8.07
N THR A 177 4.72 4.41 7.98
CA THR A 177 4.42 5.85 7.93
C THR A 177 3.48 6.19 6.76
N ARG A 178 3.76 5.67 5.56
CA ARG A 178 2.95 5.94 4.37
C ARG A 178 1.54 5.35 4.44
N TYR A 179 1.34 4.19 5.07
CA TYR A 179 0.00 3.63 5.27
C TYR A 179 -0.83 4.43 6.29
N VAL A 180 -0.20 4.95 7.35
CA VAL A 180 -0.88 5.85 8.29
C VAL A 180 -1.28 7.15 7.61
N LEU A 181 -0.39 7.75 6.81
CA LEU A 181 -0.69 8.96 6.05
C LEU A 181 -1.89 8.77 5.11
N ASP A 182 -1.93 7.64 4.41
CA ASP A 182 -3.05 7.25 3.56
C ASP A 182 -4.38 7.13 4.32
N ALA A 183 -4.34 6.51 5.50
CA ALA A 183 -5.52 6.35 6.35
C ALA A 183 -6.07 7.71 6.82
N LEU A 184 -5.18 8.61 7.25
CA LEU A 184 -5.56 9.97 7.65
C LEU A 184 -6.17 10.75 6.48
N ARG A 185 -5.58 10.63 5.28
CA ARG A 185 -6.14 11.21 4.05
C ARG A 185 -7.51 10.62 3.70
N ALA A 186 -7.67 9.30 3.78
CA ALA A 186 -8.94 8.63 3.52
C ALA A 186 -10.04 9.02 4.52
N ALA A 187 -9.67 9.26 5.78
CA ALA A 187 -10.55 9.76 6.83
C ALA A 187 -10.95 11.24 6.67
N GLY A 188 -10.33 11.97 5.73
CA GLY A 188 -10.61 13.38 5.49
C GLY A 188 -9.91 14.33 6.46
N ALA A 189 -8.76 13.92 7.02
CA ALA A 189 -7.91 14.83 7.79
C ALA A 189 -7.56 16.06 6.95
N ALA A 190 -7.67 17.25 7.56
CA ALA A 190 -7.38 18.51 6.88
C ALA A 190 -5.89 18.64 6.54
N ASP A 191 -5.55 19.42 5.51
CA ASP A 191 -4.14 19.69 5.17
C ASP A 191 -3.34 20.32 6.32
N SER A 192 -4.04 21.01 7.23
CA SER A 192 -3.46 21.62 8.44
C SER A 192 -3.30 20.65 9.60
N ASP A 193 -3.65 19.37 9.45
CA ASP A 193 -3.43 18.36 10.48
C ASP A 193 -1.91 18.27 10.79
N PRO A 194 -1.48 18.51 12.05
CA PRO A 194 -0.07 18.53 12.41
C PRO A 194 0.65 17.20 12.11
N ALA A 195 -0.09 16.09 12.01
CA ALA A 195 0.49 14.80 11.67
C ALA A 195 1.20 14.80 10.32
N PHE A 196 0.66 15.52 9.32
CA PHE A 196 1.29 15.63 8.00
C PHE A 196 2.59 16.43 8.05
N ALA A 197 2.62 17.52 8.81
CA ALA A 197 3.82 18.34 8.97
C ALA A 197 4.92 17.59 9.74
N GLY A 198 4.56 16.86 10.80
CA GLY A 198 5.49 16.00 11.53
C GLY A 198 6.08 14.90 10.63
N ALA A 199 5.21 14.15 9.94
CA ALA A 199 5.62 13.05 9.07
C ALA A 199 6.50 13.50 7.89
N ARG A 200 6.33 14.74 7.41
CA ARG A 200 7.17 15.31 6.37
C ARG A 200 8.66 15.21 6.71
N VAL A 201 9.02 15.40 7.99
CA VAL A 201 10.41 15.36 8.46
C VAL A 201 11.04 13.99 8.19
N VAL A 202 10.42 12.89 8.62
CA VAL A 202 10.98 11.55 8.39
C VAL A 202 10.92 11.15 6.90
N VAL A 203 9.85 11.53 6.20
CA VAL A 203 9.73 11.24 4.76
C VAL A 203 10.89 11.88 3.99
N GLU A 204 11.18 13.14 4.24
CA GLU A 204 12.32 13.83 3.60
C GLU A 204 13.68 13.24 4.00
N ARG A 205 13.82 12.71 5.22
CA ARG A 205 15.05 12.04 5.70
C ARG A 205 15.28 10.69 5.07
N CYS A 206 14.22 9.97 4.70
CA CYS A 206 14.32 8.70 3.98
C CYS A 206 14.67 8.88 2.49
N GLN A 207 14.83 10.12 2.01
CA GLN A 207 15.16 10.40 0.62
C GLN A 207 16.65 10.71 0.43
N ASN A 208 17.25 10.07 -0.57
CA ASN A 208 18.60 10.35 -1.03
C ASN A 208 18.61 11.61 -1.92
N PHE A 209 18.40 12.78 -1.31
CA PHE A 209 18.23 14.07 -1.98
C PHE A 209 19.03 15.20 -1.31
N ASP A 210 19.87 15.91 -2.06
CA ASP A 210 20.52 17.16 -1.65
C ASP A 210 19.81 18.35 -2.32
N PRO A 211 19.13 19.23 -1.54
CA PRO A 211 18.44 20.39 -2.09
C PRO A 211 19.38 21.41 -2.76
N ARG A 212 20.69 21.37 -2.47
CA ARG A 212 21.69 22.24 -3.12
C ARG A 212 22.10 21.73 -4.50
N HIS A 213 22.00 20.42 -4.72
CA HIS A 213 22.38 19.75 -5.97
C HIS A 213 21.29 18.75 -6.40
N PRO A 214 20.05 19.21 -6.66
CA PRO A 214 18.90 18.33 -6.88
C PRO A 214 19.00 17.50 -8.18
N LEU A 215 19.78 17.98 -9.15
CA LEU A 215 20.01 17.28 -10.42
C LEU A 215 21.02 16.15 -10.29
N ASP A 216 21.99 16.29 -9.38
CA ASP A 216 23.04 15.30 -9.13
C ASP A 216 22.64 14.27 -8.06
N SER A 217 21.54 14.55 -7.36
CA SER A 217 20.96 13.65 -6.35
C SER A 217 20.39 12.39 -6.99
N ASP A 218 20.58 11.26 -6.29
CA ASP A 218 19.96 9.97 -6.63
C ASP A 218 18.43 10.12 -6.71
N GLY A 219 17.83 10.73 -5.69
CA GLY A 219 16.42 11.08 -5.63
C GLY A 219 15.49 9.98 -5.13
N GLY A 220 15.97 8.73 -5.10
CA GLY A 220 15.26 7.58 -4.55
C GLY A 220 15.20 7.58 -3.02
N PHE A 221 14.56 6.55 -2.46
CA PHE A 221 14.32 6.43 -1.03
C PHE A 221 14.85 5.12 -0.45
N PHE A 222 15.19 5.14 0.84
CA PHE A 222 15.48 3.98 1.66
C PHE A 222 14.40 3.76 2.74
N PHE A 223 14.51 2.67 3.52
CA PHE A 223 13.41 2.13 4.32
C PHE A 223 13.27 2.74 5.71
N SER A 224 14.40 2.87 6.42
CA SER A 224 14.40 3.25 7.83
C SER A 224 15.60 4.14 8.16
N THR A 225 15.35 5.20 8.93
CA THR A 225 16.37 6.09 9.48
C THR A 225 17.03 5.57 10.75
N THR A 226 16.47 4.53 11.37
CA THR A 226 16.91 4.04 12.70
C THR A 226 17.36 2.60 12.71
N GLU A 227 16.94 1.79 11.73
CA GLU A 227 17.27 0.38 11.67
C GLU A 227 18.02 0.04 10.38
N ALA A 228 19.35 0.04 10.44
CA ALA A 228 20.20 -0.22 9.28
C ALA A 228 19.88 -1.57 8.60
N ASP A 229 19.66 -2.63 9.37
CA ASP A 229 19.43 -3.99 8.87
C ASP A 229 18.11 -4.16 8.12
N THR A 230 17.16 -3.23 8.29
CA THR A 230 15.87 -3.28 7.59
C THR A 230 15.90 -2.57 6.24
N ASN A 231 16.98 -1.84 5.94
CA ASN A 231 17.29 -1.30 4.63
C ASN A 231 17.81 -2.41 3.71
N LYS A 232 16.87 -3.13 3.10
CA LYS A 232 17.09 -4.39 2.37
C LYS A 232 18.06 -4.28 1.19
N ALA A 233 18.23 -3.08 0.61
CA ALA A 233 19.18 -2.83 -0.47
C ALA A 233 20.63 -2.64 0.01
N GLY A 234 20.85 -2.59 1.32
CA GLY A 234 22.14 -2.32 1.92
C GLY A 234 22.54 -0.85 1.84
N GLN A 235 23.84 -0.60 2.01
CA GLN A 235 24.43 0.74 2.02
C GLN A 235 25.77 0.77 1.30
N ASP A 236 26.14 1.94 0.81
CA ASP A 236 27.47 2.27 0.30
C ASP A 236 28.12 3.27 1.26
N GLY A 237 29.12 2.81 2.02
CA GLY A 237 29.68 3.58 3.13
C GLY A 237 28.60 3.94 4.16
N ASN A 238 28.31 5.22 4.31
CA ASN A 238 27.29 5.75 5.24
C ASN A 238 25.94 6.04 4.58
N HIS A 239 25.73 5.62 3.34
CA HIS A 239 24.55 5.97 2.55
C HIS A 239 23.71 4.73 2.22
N PHE A 240 22.48 4.65 2.73
CA PHE A 240 21.56 3.57 2.38
C PHE A 240 21.15 3.66 0.91
N ARG A 241 21.14 2.51 0.22
CA ARG A 241 20.77 2.48 -1.20
C ARG A 241 19.28 2.69 -1.38
N SER A 242 18.94 3.45 -2.41
CA SER A 242 17.57 3.56 -2.89
C SER A 242 17.10 2.24 -3.51
N TYR A 243 15.84 1.90 -3.31
CA TYR A 243 15.23 0.75 -4.00
C TYR A 243 13.76 0.97 -4.35
N GLY A 244 13.22 0.08 -5.20
CA GLY A 244 11.95 0.28 -5.90
C GLY A 244 10.75 0.54 -4.99
N THR A 245 10.55 -0.32 -3.98
CA THR A 245 9.37 -0.23 -3.11
C THR A 245 9.39 1.02 -2.25
N THR A 246 10.54 1.36 -1.65
CA THR A 246 10.70 2.57 -0.83
C THR A 246 10.57 3.83 -1.66
N THR A 247 11.09 3.84 -2.89
CA THR A 247 10.95 5.02 -3.77
C THR A 247 9.51 5.24 -4.20
N ALA A 248 8.78 4.16 -4.51
CA ALA A 248 7.35 4.26 -4.79
C ALA A 248 6.55 4.75 -3.56
N ASP A 249 6.81 4.21 -2.37
CA ASP A 249 6.18 4.68 -1.13
C ASP A 249 6.57 6.12 -0.79
N GLY A 250 7.82 6.51 -1.03
CA GLY A 250 8.33 7.85 -0.81
C GLY A 250 7.63 8.90 -1.66
N ILE A 251 7.38 8.59 -2.94
CA ILE A 251 6.56 9.44 -3.83
C ILE A 251 5.16 9.63 -3.22
N LEU A 252 4.50 8.52 -2.84
CA LEU A 252 3.15 8.58 -2.26
C LEU A 252 3.13 9.37 -0.94
N ALA A 253 4.13 9.19 -0.10
CA ALA A 253 4.26 9.89 1.18
C ALA A 253 4.58 11.38 1.01
N LEU A 254 5.41 11.77 0.04
CA LEU A 254 5.66 13.18 -0.30
C LEU A 254 4.35 13.88 -0.69
N LEU A 255 3.58 13.26 -1.59
CA LEU A 255 2.29 13.80 -2.03
C LEU A 255 1.30 13.86 -0.85
N ALA A 256 1.21 12.81 -0.04
CA ALA A 256 0.33 12.77 1.13
C ALA A 256 0.70 13.82 2.19
N THR A 257 1.98 14.19 2.31
CA THR A 257 2.46 15.26 3.20
C THR A 257 2.42 16.65 2.56
N GLY A 258 1.77 16.81 1.40
CA GLY A 258 1.46 18.10 0.79
C GLY A 258 2.48 18.63 -0.20
N HIS A 259 3.48 17.83 -0.61
CA HIS A 259 4.33 18.23 -1.74
C HIS A 259 3.54 18.13 -3.05
N PRO A 260 3.58 19.15 -3.92
CA PRO A 260 2.99 19.05 -5.25
C PRO A 260 3.83 18.12 -6.14
N ALA A 261 3.23 17.60 -7.22
CA ALA A 261 3.95 16.77 -8.20
C ALA A 261 5.14 17.49 -8.87
N THR A 262 5.12 18.83 -8.86
CA THR A 262 6.20 19.68 -9.39
C THR A 262 7.33 19.95 -8.38
N ASP A 263 7.22 19.43 -7.15
CA ASP A 263 8.28 19.62 -6.15
C ASP A 263 9.58 18.93 -6.60
N PRO A 264 10.76 19.57 -6.43
CA PRO A 264 12.05 18.97 -6.79
C PRO A 264 12.30 17.58 -6.20
N ARG A 265 11.81 17.30 -4.98
CA ARG A 265 11.91 15.97 -4.35
C ARG A 265 11.07 14.94 -5.07
N VAL A 266 9.84 15.29 -5.43
CA VAL A 266 8.93 14.40 -6.17
C VAL A 266 9.48 14.12 -7.57
N ILE A 267 9.98 15.15 -8.26
CA ILE A 267 10.61 15.03 -9.58
C ILE A 267 11.85 14.12 -9.52
N ALA A 268 12.69 14.26 -8.50
CA ALA A 268 13.89 13.43 -8.34
C ALA A 268 13.52 11.96 -8.09
N ALA A 269 12.51 11.71 -7.24
CA ALA A 269 12.02 10.36 -6.96
C ALA A 269 11.33 9.72 -8.18
N GLN A 270 10.52 10.48 -8.92
CA GLN A 270 9.94 10.05 -10.18
C GLN A 270 11.03 9.68 -11.20
N ARG A 271 12.05 10.53 -11.37
CA ARG A 271 13.18 10.27 -12.27
C ARG A 271 13.88 8.97 -11.90
N TRP A 272 14.13 8.74 -10.61
CA TRP A 272 14.71 7.49 -10.12
C TRP A 272 13.81 6.31 -10.49
N LEU A 273 12.54 6.35 -10.11
CA LEU A 273 11.62 5.24 -10.33
C LEU A 273 11.46 4.92 -11.82
N THR A 274 11.25 5.92 -12.69
CA THR A 274 11.13 5.71 -14.14
C THR A 274 12.40 5.12 -14.76
N ARG A 275 13.59 5.59 -14.37
CA ARG A 275 14.86 5.09 -14.91
C ARG A 275 15.10 3.61 -14.55
N HIS A 276 14.72 3.24 -13.34
CA HIS A 276 15.06 1.96 -12.74
C HIS A 276 13.94 0.91 -12.84
N HIS A 277 12.69 1.29 -13.11
CA HIS A 277 11.57 0.37 -13.19
C HIS A 277 11.75 -0.72 -14.24
N ARG A 278 11.52 -1.98 -13.87
CA ARG A 278 11.61 -3.18 -14.72
C ARG A 278 10.44 -4.12 -14.40
N ASP A 279 9.23 -3.63 -14.63
CA ASP A 279 7.99 -4.37 -14.40
C ASP A 279 7.86 -4.86 -12.95
N MET A 280 7.80 -6.18 -12.74
CA MET A 280 7.71 -6.78 -11.41
C MET A 280 9.08 -6.93 -10.72
N ASP A 281 10.19 -6.72 -11.41
CA ASP A 281 11.53 -6.80 -10.82
C ASP A 281 11.84 -5.52 -10.05
N VAL A 282 12.20 -5.68 -8.77
CA VAL A 282 12.38 -4.55 -7.86
C VAL A 282 13.81 -4.03 -8.00
N PRO A 283 14.01 -2.79 -8.47
CA PRO A 283 15.35 -2.26 -8.68
C PRO A 283 16.01 -1.81 -7.37
N GLY A 284 17.33 -1.62 -7.41
CA GLY A 284 18.12 -1.02 -6.33
C GLY A 284 19.00 -2.00 -5.54
N PHE A 285 18.94 -3.29 -5.85
CA PHE A 285 19.70 -4.33 -5.14
C PHE A 285 20.96 -4.72 -5.93
N VAL A 286 22.13 -4.64 -5.28
CA VAL A 286 23.43 -4.91 -5.90
C VAL A 286 24.21 -5.92 -5.07
N GLY A 287 24.61 -7.03 -5.70
CA GLY A 287 25.46 -8.06 -5.09
C GLY A 287 24.68 -9.28 -4.57
N GLN A 288 25.41 -10.39 -4.41
CA GLN A 288 24.84 -11.72 -4.14
C GLN A 288 24.07 -11.79 -2.82
N ALA A 289 24.47 -11.01 -1.80
CA ALA A 289 23.80 -10.98 -0.50
C ALA A 289 22.34 -10.49 -0.58
N TYR A 290 21.98 -9.73 -1.63
CA TYR A 290 20.69 -9.05 -1.73
C TYR A 290 19.77 -9.62 -2.81
N GLN A 291 20.23 -10.58 -3.62
CA GLN A 291 19.53 -11.09 -4.80
C GLN A 291 18.16 -11.75 -4.52
N ARG A 292 17.87 -12.11 -3.26
CA ARG A 292 16.59 -12.69 -2.87
C ARG A 292 15.50 -11.63 -2.67
N TRP A 293 15.87 -10.42 -2.26
CA TRP A 293 14.93 -9.36 -1.94
C TRP A 293 14.07 -8.91 -3.13
N PRO A 294 14.61 -8.69 -4.35
CA PRO A 294 13.78 -8.30 -5.49
C PRO A 294 12.66 -9.28 -5.75
N ARG A 295 12.97 -10.59 -5.74
CA ARG A 295 11.94 -11.62 -5.90
C ARG A 295 10.92 -11.52 -4.79
N GLY A 296 11.35 -11.49 -3.53
CA GLY A 296 10.46 -11.46 -2.36
C GLY A 296 9.53 -10.26 -2.28
N LEU A 297 9.85 -9.13 -2.93
CA LEU A 297 9.10 -7.86 -2.89
C LEU A 297 8.28 -7.58 -4.15
N ALA A 298 8.22 -8.54 -5.09
CA ALA A 298 7.69 -8.32 -6.43
C ALA A 298 6.22 -7.87 -6.43
N PHE A 299 5.37 -8.45 -5.57
CA PHE A 299 3.95 -8.07 -5.54
C PHE A 299 3.75 -6.73 -4.85
N TYR A 300 4.43 -6.47 -3.73
CA TYR A 300 4.38 -5.18 -3.07
C TYR A 300 4.86 -4.06 -4.00
N TYR A 301 5.96 -4.27 -4.71
CA TYR A 301 6.47 -3.34 -5.70
C TYR A 301 5.48 -3.11 -6.83
N SER A 302 4.88 -4.17 -7.36
CA SER A 302 3.86 -4.07 -8.42
C SER A 302 2.71 -3.16 -7.99
N ALA A 303 2.23 -3.30 -6.74
CA ALA A 303 1.15 -2.48 -6.20
C ALA A 303 1.58 -1.02 -5.97
N SER A 304 2.72 -0.79 -5.30
CA SER A 304 3.17 0.56 -4.95
C SER A 304 3.65 1.35 -6.16
N SER A 305 4.43 0.74 -7.06
CA SER A 305 4.95 1.41 -8.26
C SER A 305 3.83 1.76 -9.23
N THR A 306 2.89 0.85 -9.51
CA THR A 306 1.74 1.13 -10.38
C THR A 306 0.91 2.30 -9.82
N ARG A 307 0.70 2.33 -8.50
CA ARG A 307 0.02 3.45 -7.85
C ARG A 307 0.81 4.75 -7.99
N ALA A 308 2.12 4.73 -7.74
CA ALA A 308 2.99 5.90 -7.87
C ALA A 308 2.97 6.46 -9.30
N PHE A 309 3.12 5.61 -10.32
CA PHE A 309 3.04 6.02 -11.72
C PHE A 309 1.68 6.61 -12.08
N ARG A 310 0.58 5.98 -11.62
CA ARG A 310 -0.77 6.49 -11.84
C ARG A 310 -0.99 7.88 -11.24
N VAL A 311 -0.60 8.12 -9.99
CA VAL A 311 -0.80 9.43 -9.35
C VAL A 311 0.09 10.53 -9.94
N LEU A 312 1.22 10.16 -10.55
CA LEU A 312 2.11 11.08 -11.26
C LEU A 312 1.69 11.30 -12.72
N GLY A 313 0.71 10.55 -13.24
CA GLY A 313 0.34 10.60 -14.66
C GLY A 313 1.45 10.10 -15.60
N VAL A 314 2.32 9.21 -15.12
CA VAL A 314 3.43 8.64 -15.87
C VAL A 314 3.04 7.25 -16.38
N ASN A 315 3.22 6.99 -17.67
CA ASN A 315 2.99 5.66 -18.22
C ASN A 315 4.18 4.73 -17.89
N ALA A 316 3.92 3.69 -17.11
CA ALA A 316 4.90 2.66 -16.75
C ALA A 316 5.03 1.53 -17.78
N GLY A 317 4.13 1.49 -18.77
CA GLY A 317 3.92 0.34 -19.65
C GLY A 317 3.06 -0.75 -19.00
N ASP A 318 2.81 -1.82 -19.76
CA ASP A 318 1.91 -2.91 -19.36
C ASP A 318 2.65 -4.11 -18.72
N GLY A 319 3.97 -4.04 -18.55
CA GLY A 319 4.77 -5.21 -18.19
C GLY A 319 4.48 -5.76 -16.79
N VAL A 320 4.10 -4.91 -15.82
CA VAL A 320 3.56 -5.37 -14.52
C VAL A 320 2.30 -6.21 -14.73
N ILE A 321 1.35 -5.70 -15.53
CA ILE A 321 0.06 -6.34 -15.77
C ILE A 321 0.26 -7.68 -16.49
N GLN A 322 1.05 -7.69 -17.57
CA GLN A 322 1.40 -8.91 -18.31
C GLN A 322 2.14 -9.93 -17.42
N GLY A 323 3.01 -9.45 -16.53
CA GLY A 323 3.70 -10.28 -15.55
C GLY A 323 2.74 -10.96 -14.57
N LEU A 324 1.77 -10.21 -14.04
CA LEU A 324 0.73 -10.73 -13.16
C LEU A 324 -0.16 -11.74 -13.87
N GLU A 325 -0.62 -11.44 -15.09
CA GLU A 325 -1.43 -12.36 -15.89
C GLU A 325 -0.70 -13.69 -16.16
N ARG A 326 0.59 -13.63 -16.48
CA ARG A 326 1.43 -14.81 -16.72
C ARG A 326 1.68 -15.65 -15.46
N THR A 327 1.71 -15.01 -14.30
CA THR A 327 2.07 -15.66 -13.02
C THR A 327 0.86 -16.03 -12.16
N GLN A 328 -0.36 -15.71 -12.60
CA GLN A 328 -1.58 -16.09 -11.89
C GLN A 328 -1.72 -17.61 -11.85
N ARG A 329 -2.01 -18.14 -10.66
CA ARG A 329 -2.28 -19.57 -10.47
C ARG A 329 -3.66 -19.94 -11.01
N ILE A 330 -3.88 -21.24 -11.21
CA ILE A 330 -5.15 -21.75 -11.75
C ILE A 330 -6.36 -21.39 -10.87
N ASP A 331 -6.16 -21.30 -9.56
CA ASP A 331 -7.18 -20.94 -8.57
C ASP A 331 -7.43 -19.42 -8.48
N GLY A 332 -6.69 -18.61 -9.24
CA GLY A 332 -6.80 -17.15 -9.27
C GLY A 332 -5.84 -16.42 -8.34
N SER A 333 -5.09 -17.13 -7.49
CA SER A 333 -4.18 -16.53 -6.52
C SER A 333 -2.79 -16.24 -7.09
N TRP A 334 -2.02 -15.43 -6.36
CA TRP A 334 -0.57 -15.33 -6.51
C TRP A 334 0.08 -15.66 -5.18
N ALA A 335 1.29 -16.21 -5.23
CA ALA A 335 2.20 -16.25 -4.10
C ALA A 335 3.63 -16.43 -4.60
N ASN A 336 4.55 -15.84 -3.87
CA ASN A 336 5.98 -15.83 -4.15
C ASN A 336 6.61 -17.18 -3.78
N PRO A 337 7.60 -17.68 -4.53
CA PRO A 337 8.46 -18.74 -4.03
C PRO A 337 9.38 -18.29 -2.88
N GLU A 338 9.58 -16.98 -2.71
CA GLU A 338 10.45 -16.39 -1.69
C GLU A 338 9.66 -15.95 -0.44
N ASN A 339 10.16 -16.28 0.76
CA ASN A 339 9.44 -16.10 2.02
C ASN A 339 9.93 -14.93 2.89
N LEU A 340 10.90 -14.14 2.41
CA LEU A 340 11.56 -13.09 3.20
C LEU A 340 10.61 -12.02 3.76
N VAL A 341 9.56 -11.67 3.02
CA VAL A 341 8.59 -10.62 3.39
C VAL A 341 7.15 -11.11 3.28
N LYS A 342 6.95 -12.42 3.48
CA LYS A 342 5.64 -13.08 3.58
C LYS A 342 4.79 -13.11 2.31
N GLU A 343 5.32 -12.69 1.16
CA GLU A 343 4.59 -12.77 -0.12
C GLU A 343 4.39 -14.21 -0.63
N ASP A 344 4.99 -15.21 0.01
CA ASP A 344 4.66 -16.63 -0.16
C ASP A 344 3.29 -17.02 0.43
N ASP A 345 2.70 -16.16 1.27
CA ASP A 345 1.29 -16.26 1.65
C ASP A 345 0.39 -15.70 0.55
N PRO A 346 -0.53 -16.50 -0.03
CA PRO A 346 -1.45 -16.03 -1.05
C PRO A 346 -2.40 -14.92 -0.60
N LEU A 347 -2.70 -14.82 0.70
CA LEU A 347 -3.51 -13.74 1.28
C LEU A 347 -2.73 -12.42 1.40
N ILE A 348 -1.42 -12.42 1.11
CA ILE A 348 -0.58 -11.22 1.03
C ILE A 348 -0.31 -10.86 -0.43
N ALA A 349 0.17 -11.81 -1.23
CA ALA A 349 0.52 -11.54 -2.63
C ALA A 349 -0.71 -11.23 -3.50
N THR A 350 -1.84 -11.92 -3.30
CA THR A 350 -3.04 -11.73 -4.14
C THR A 350 -3.66 -10.34 -3.99
N PRO A 351 -3.85 -9.78 -2.77
CA PRO A 351 -4.35 -8.40 -2.65
C PRO A 351 -3.41 -7.35 -3.27
N PHE A 352 -2.09 -7.54 -3.22
CA PHE A 352 -1.15 -6.65 -3.92
C PHE A 352 -1.30 -6.76 -5.44
N ALA A 353 -1.40 -7.98 -5.98
CA ALA A 353 -1.67 -8.21 -7.40
C ALA A 353 -3.00 -7.56 -7.84
N VAL A 354 -4.06 -7.68 -7.04
CA VAL A 354 -5.35 -7.01 -7.27
C VAL A 354 -5.17 -5.49 -7.38
N ARG A 355 -4.47 -4.86 -6.43
CA ARG A 355 -4.22 -3.40 -6.47
C ARG A 355 -3.41 -2.97 -7.68
N ALA A 356 -2.41 -3.76 -8.08
CA ALA A 356 -1.64 -3.50 -9.29
C ALA A 356 -2.52 -3.61 -10.55
N LEU A 357 -3.35 -4.66 -10.65
CA LEU A 357 -4.29 -4.85 -11.78
C LEU A 357 -5.33 -3.73 -11.88
N VAL A 358 -5.88 -3.26 -10.76
CA VAL A 358 -6.78 -2.10 -10.72
C VAL A 358 -6.01 -0.81 -11.06
N GLY A 359 -4.78 -0.69 -10.57
CA GLY A 359 -3.91 0.46 -10.79
C GLY A 359 -3.49 0.67 -12.24
N GLY A 360 -3.21 -0.41 -12.96
CA GLY A 360 -2.76 -0.39 -14.36
C GLY A 360 -3.88 -0.18 -15.38
N GLN A 361 -5.13 -0.15 -14.92
CA GLN A 361 -6.26 0.25 -15.75
C GLN A 361 -6.25 1.77 -15.89
N VAL A 362 -5.35 2.28 -16.75
CA VAL A 362 -5.41 3.68 -17.19
C VAL A 362 -6.75 3.85 -17.91
N PRO A 363 -7.57 4.87 -17.56
CA PRO A 363 -8.69 5.24 -18.40
C PRO A 363 -8.14 5.58 -19.78
N ARG A 364 -8.46 4.75 -20.79
CA ARG A 364 -8.06 5.00 -22.18
C ARG A 364 -8.70 6.28 -22.70
#